data_AF-A0AB74BYV8-F1
#
_entry.id   AF-A0AB74BYV8-F1
#
_cell.length_a   1.000
_cell.length_b   1.000
_cell.length_c   1.000
_cell.angle_alpha   90.00
_cell.angle_beta   90.00
_cell.angle_gamma   90.00
#
_symmetry.space_group_name_H-M   'P 1'
#
loop_
_entity.id
_entity.type
_entity.pdbx_description
1 polymer ?
#
loop_
_entity_poly.entity_id
_entity_poly.type
_entity_poly.pdbx_seq_one_letter_code
_entity_poly.pdbx_strand_id
1 'polypeptide(L)'
;MSLHLAGRIKNDLHRLEKALLGLGNALSCGHFPRLEEVLWDQNEQLSSECECRVRPLFAEAGVSFDYNIWPTSSTTLGEGGGLPGPIDNNPPTPPWEQEYEEI
;
A
#
# COMPACT_ATOMS: atom_id res chain seq x y z
N MET A 1 -15.36 -8.85 7.23
CA MET A 1 -14.97 -7.47 6.83
C MET A 1 -14.23 -7.56 5.51
N SER A 2 -14.46 -6.63 4.58
CA SER A 2 -13.80 -6.67 3.27
C SER A 2 -12.91 -5.44 3.04
N LEU A 3 -11.82 -5.64 2.29
CA LEU A 3 -10.95 -4.58 1.79
C LEU A 3 -11.07 -4.54 0.27
N HIS A 4 -11.55 -3.42 -0.27
CA HIS A 4 -11.71 -3.25 -1.72
C HIS A 4 -10.65 -2.27 -2.23
N LEU A 5 -9.87 -2.72 -3.21
CA LEU A 5 -8.83 -1.95 -3.88
C LEU A 5 -9.28 -1.68 -5.32
N ALA A 6 -10.14 -0.67 -5.46
CA ALA A 6 -10.77 -0.26 -6.71
C ALA A 6 -10.01 0.89 -7.40
N GLY A 7 -10.10 0.91 -8.73
CA GLY A 7 -9.72 2.03 -9.59
C GLY A 7 -8.28 2.02 -10.08
N ARG A 8 -7.87 3.17 -10.64
CA ARG A 8 -6.65 3.28 -11.46
C ARG A 8 -5.41 3.39 -10.57
N ILE A 9 -4.74 2.27 -10.37
CA ILE A 9 -3.60 2.10 -9.46
C ILE A 9 -2.28 2.56 -10.12
N LYS A 10 -2.16 2.48 -11.46
CA LYS A 10 -1.03 3.02 -12.26
C LYS A 10 0.35 2.87 -11.58
N ASN A 11 0.97 3.99 -11.21
CA ASN A 11 2.35 4.12 -10.74
C ASN A 11 2.52 3.53 -9.34
N ASP A 12 1.43 3.36 -8.60
CA ASP A 12 1.44 2.79 -7.25
C ASP A 12 1.25 1.27 -7.26
N LEU A 13 1.10 0.63 -8.43
CA LEU A 13 0.93 -0.82 -8.55
C LEU A 13 2.02 -1.58 -7.80
N HIS A 14 3.29 -1.24 -8.05
CA HIS A 14 4.42 -1.88 -7.37
C HIS A 14 4.42 -1.67 -5.85
N ARG A 15 3.94 -0.51 -5.39
CA ARG A 15 3.82 -0.22 -3.95
C ARG A 15 2.69 -1.05 -3.34
N LEU A 16 1.57 -1.17 -4.03
CA LEU A 16 0.44 -1.96 -3.56
C LEU A 16 0.68 -3.47 -3.63
N GLU A 17 1.43 -3.97 -4.62
CA GLU A 17 1.88 -5.37 -4.64
C GLU A 17 2.68 -5.71 -3.38
N LYS A 18 3.62 -4.82 -3.00
CA LYS A 18 4.36 -4.97 -1.74
C LYS A 18 3.45 -4.87 -0.52
N ALA A 19 2.46 -3.97 -0.54
CA ALA A 19 1.50 -3.83 0.54
C ALA A 19 0.62 -5.08 0.69
N LEU A 20 0.20 -5.71 -0.43
CA LEU A 20 -0.55 -6.96 -0.42
C LEU A 20 0.27 -8.11 0.16
N LEU A 21 1.55 -8.22 -0.20
CA LEU A 21 2.45 -9.20 0.40
C LEU A 21 2.62 -8.95 1.91
N GLY A 22 2.77 -7.69 2.32
CA GLY A 22 2.82 -7.29 3.72
C GLY A 22 1.54 -7.64 4.47
N LEU A 23 0.37 -7.41 3.85
CA LEU A 23 -0.93 -7.76 4.39
C LEU A 23 -1.08 -9.27 4.55
N GLY A 24 -0.72 -10.06 3.54
CA GLY A 24 -0.72 -11.52 3.61
C GLY A 24 0.12 -12.04 4.78
N ASN A 25 1.34 -11.54 4.93
CA ASN A 25 2.19 -11.90 6.07
C ASN A 25 1.57 -11.51 7.42
N ALA A 26 0.96 -10.32 7.51
CA ALA A 26 0.32 -9.86 8.74
C ALA A 26 -0.88 -10.76 9.11
N LEU A 27 -1.68 -11.16 8.11
CA LEU A 27 -2.78 -12.11 8.28
C LEU A 27 -2.29 -13.47 8.78
N SER A 28 -1.20 -14.00 8.22
CA SER A 28 -0.58 -15.25 8.71
C SER A 28 -0.09 -15.15 10.15
N CYS A 29 0.26 -13.95 10.63
CA CYS A 29 0.59 -13.69 12.04
C CYS A 29 -0.64 -13.48 12.95
N GLY A 30 -1.86 -13.62 12.42
CA GLY A 30 -3.11 -13.42 13.16
C GLY A 30 -3.51 -11.95 13.34
N HIS A 31 -2.87 -11.02 12.62
CA HIS A 31 -3.35 -9.65 12.56
C HIS A 31 -4.60 -9.57 11.68
N PHE A 32 -5.48 -8.59 11.95
CA PHE A 32 -6.76 -8.43 11.25
C PHE A 32 -7.68 -9.66 11.27
N PRO A 33 -8.00 -10.24 12.44
CA PRO A 33 -8.80 -11.48 12.55
C PRO A 33 -10.25 -11.36 12.05
N ARG A 34 -10.68 -10.16 11.64
CA ARG A 34 -12.02 -9.88 11.11
C ARG A 34 -12.03 -9.70 9.59
N LEU A 35 -10.86 -9.64 8.96
CA LEU A 35 -10.74 -9.53 7.53
C LEU A 35 -11.11 -10.89 6.93
N GLU A 36 -12.07 -10.88 6.01
CA GLU A 36 -12.64 -12.09 5.40
C GLU A 36 -12.40 -12.10 3.89
N GLU A 37 -12.25 -10.91 3.28
CA GLU A 37 -12.16 -10.76 1.84
C GLU A 37 -11.29 -9.57 1.46
N VAL A 38 -10.49 -9.75 0.40
CA VAL A 38 -9.80 -8.69 -0.30
C VAL A 38 -10.15 -8.76 -1.78
N LEU A 39 -10.77 -7.70 -2.28
CA LEU A 39 -11.17 -7.58 -3.67
C LEU A 39 -10.26 -6.58 -4.39
N TRP A 40 -9.68 -7.01 -5.49
CA TRP A 40 -8.76 -6.21 -6.31
C TRP A 40 -9.37 -5.84 -7.65
N ASP A 41 -9.09 -4.63 -8.17
CA ASP A 41 -9.62 -4.20 -9.46
C ASP A 41 -9.08 -5.05 -10.62
N GLN A 42 -9.98 -5.69 -11.36
CA GLN A 42 -9.62 -6.52 -12.51
C GLN A 42 -8.88 -5.76 -13.61
N ASN A 43 -9.04 -4.43 -13.68
CA ASN A 43 -8.36 -3.60 -14.67
C ASN A 43 -6.88 -3.34 -14.34
N GLU A 44 -6.43 -3.64 -13.12
CA GLU A 44 -5.06 -3.41 -12.66
C GLU A 44 -4.41 -4.77 -12.34
N GLN A 45 -4.02 -5.51 -13.37
CA GLN A 45 -3.47 -6.86 -13.19
C GLN A 45 -2.22 -6.86 -12.30
N LEU A 46 -2.23 -7.68 -11.27
CA LEU A 46 -1.03 -8.00 -10.50
C LEU A 46 -0.02 -8.74 -11.39
N SER A 47 1.26 -8.58 -11.10
CA SER A 47 2.29 -9.44 -11.67
C SER A 47 2.04 -10.90 -11.30
N SER A 48 2.34 -11.83 -12.22
CA SER A 48 2.16 -13.27 -11.97
C SER A 48 2.94 -13.74 -10.73
N GLU A 49 4.11 -13.15 -10.46
CA GLU A 49 4.87 -13.42 -9.24
C GLU A 49 4.09 -13.01 -7.98
N CYS A 50 3.53 -11.79 -7.96
CA CYS A 50 2.76 -11.29 -6.83
C CYS A 50 1.51 -12.15 -6.61
N GLU A 51 0.76 -12.46 -7.67
CA GLU A 51 -0.45 -13.29 -7.58
C GLU A 51 -0.15 -14.69 -7.02
N CYS A 52 0.92 -15.34 -7.49
CA CYS A 52 1.37 -16.64 -6.98
C CYS A 52 1.75 -16.63 -5.50
N ARG A 53 2.21 -15.49 -4.97
CA ARG A 53 2.64 -15.36 -3.57
C ARG A 53 1.52 -14.93 -2.64
N VAL A 54 0.65 -14.02 -3.10
CA VAL A 54 -0.44 -13.45 -2.30
C VAL A 54 -1.55 -14.47 -2.10
N ARG A 55 -1.97 -15.19 -3.15
CA ARG A 55 -3.10 -16.12 -3.03
C ARG A 55 -2.95 -17.17 -1.92
N PRO A 56 -1.81 -17.89 -1.79
CA PRO A 56 -1.63 -18.87 -0.73
C PRO A 56 -1.70 -18.24 0.67
N LEU A 57 -1.05 -17.08 0.87
CA LEU A 57 -1.02 -16.39 2.18
C LEU A 57 -2.42 -16.02 2.67
N PHE A 58 -3.25 -15.52 1.76
CA PHE A 58 -4.61 -15.14 2.10
C PHE A 58 -5.49 -16.37 2.35
N ALA A 59 -5.36 -17.41 1.51
CA ALA A 59 -6.08 -18.67 1.68
C ALA A 59 -5.73 -19.37 3.01
N GLU A 60 -4.45 -19.41 3.38
CA GLU A 60 -3.99 -19.95 4.67
C GLU A 60 -4.57 -19.18 5.87
N ALA A 61 -4.77 -17.87 5.72
CA ALA A 61 -5.41 -17.04 6.73
C ALA A 61 -6.95 -17.09 6.70
N GLY A 62 -7.55 -17.88 5.80
CA GLY A 62 -9.01 -17.96 5.63
C GLY A 62 -9.63 -16.72 5.01
N VAL A 63 -8.84 -15.90 4.30
CA VAL A 63 -9.28 -14.67 3.63
C VAL A 63 -9.43 -14.94 2.13
N SER A 64 -10.59 -14.60 1.56
CA SER A 64 -10.80 -14.67 0.11
C SER A 64 -10.00 -13.58 -0.60
N PHE A 65 -9.35 -13.92 -1.71
CA PHE A 65 -8.67 -12.95 -2.57
C PHE A 65 -9.19 -13.09 -4.00
N ASP A 66 -9.97 -12.11 -4.44
CA ASP A 66 -10.68 -12.15 -5.72
C ASP A 66 -10.55 -10.84 -6.50
N TYR A 67 -10.88 -10.91 -7.78
CA TYR A 67 -10.96 -9.73 -8.64
C TYR A 67 -12.41 -9.26 -8.78
N ASN A 68 -12.62 -7.95 -8.84
CA ASN A 68 -13.92 -7.36 -9.14
C ASN A 68 -13.75 -6.16 -10.09
N ILE A 69 -14.84 -5.77 -10.75
CA ILE A 69 -14.85 -4.69 -11.73
C ILE A 69 -15.46 -3.45 -11.08
N TRP A 70 -14.74 -2.34 -11.10
CA TRP A 70 -15.25 -1.05 -10.67
C TRP A 70 -15.31 -0.04 -11.82
N PRO A 71 -16.27 0.91 -11.77
CA PRO A 71 -16.26 2.06 -12.65
C PRO A 71 -14.97 2.86 -12.48
N THR A 72 -14.42 3.41 -13.54
CA THR A 72 -13.16 4.20 -13.49
C THR A 72 -13.26 5.44 -12.58
N SER A 73 -14.48 5.88 -12.28
CA SER A 73 -14.77 6.95 -11.30
C SER A 73 -14.66 6.51 -9.84
N SER A 74 -14.56 5.21 -9.57
CA SER A 74 -14.45 4.63 -8.22
C SER A 74 -12.97 4.29 -7.94
N THR A 75 -12.15 5.32 -7.71
CA THR A 75 -10.73 5.12 -7.38
C THR A 75 -10.47 5.23 -5.89
N THR A 76 -9.78 4.23 -5.34
CA THR A 76 -9.44 4.15 -3.91
C THR A 76 -8.21 5.01 -3.59
N LEU A 77 -7.34 5.24 -4.58
CA LEU A 77 -6.09 6.00 -4.41
C LEU A 77 -6.18 7.47 -4.84
N GLY A 78 -7.35 7.93 -5.30
CA GLY A 78 -7.49 9.27 -5.89
C GLY A 78 -6.74 9.41 -7.22
N GLU A 79 -7.05 10.48 -7.97
CA GLU A 79 -6.24 10.89 -9.12
C GLU A 79 -4.97 11.58 -8.62
N GLY A 80 -3.97 10.80 -8.17
CA GLY A 80 -2.62 11.27 -7.89
C GLY A 80 -2.54 12.65 -7.24
N GLY A 81 -3.18 12.84 -6.08
CA GLY A 81 -2.83 13.95 -5.21
C GLY A 81 -1.39 13.73 -4.80
N GLY A 82 -0.49 14.59 -5.28
CA GLY A 82 0.97 14.39 -5.21
C GLY A 82 1.42 13.81 -3.88
N LEU A 83 2.35 12.85 -3.94
CA LEU A 83 3.15 12.46 -2.79
C LEU A 83 3.51 13.75 -2.03
N PRO A 84 3.29 13.85 -0.70
CA PRO A 84 3.86 14.95 0.04
C PRO A 84 5.34 14.98 -0.35
N GLY A 85 5.78 16.15 -0.85
CA GLY A 85 7.19 16.35 -1.19
C GLY A 85 8.07 15.88 -0.03
N PRO A 86 9.33 15.50 -0.31
CA PRO A 86 10.24 15.07 0.74
C PRO A 86 10.12 16.02 1.91
N ILE A 87 9.77 15.48 3.08
CA ILE A 87 9.86 16.26 4.32
C ILE A 87 11.33 16.66 4.35
N ASP A 88 11.62 17.95 4.15
CA ASP A 88 12.94 18.49 4.32
C ASP A 88 13.32 18.19 5.76
N ASN A 89 14.03 17.08 5.97
CA ASN A 89 14.62 16.68 7.24
C ASN A 89 15.82 17.58 7.54
N ASN A 90 15.68 18.89 7.31
CA ASN A 90 16.58 19.84 7.91
C ASN A 90 16.06 20.03 9.34
N PRO A 91 16.74 19.45 10.36
CA PRO A 91 16.41 19.83 11.73
C PRO A 91 16.53 21.36 11.83
N PRO A 92 15.64 22.05 12.57
CA PRO A 92 15.85 23.46 12.84
C PRO A 92 17.25 23.60 13.43
N THR A 93 18.10 24.37 12.75
CA THR A 93 19.45 24.68 13.20
C THR A 93 19.32 25.20 14.63
N PRO A 94 19.89 24.51 15.62
CA PRO A 94 19.74 24.95 16.98
C PRO A 94 20.45 26.31 17.15
N PRO A 95 19.89 27.23 17.98
CA PRO A 95 20.34 28.62 18.05
C PRO A 95 21.75 28.84 18.60
N TRP A 96 22.52 27.79 18.86
CA TRP A 96 23.87 27.84 19.41
C TRP A 96 25.00 27.62 18.38
N GLU A 97 24.69 27.46 17.09
CA GLU A 97 25.70 27.43 16.02
C GLU A 97 26.13 28.82 15.52
N GLN A 98 25.75 29.90 16.21
CA GLN A 98 26.32 31.24 16.00
C GLN A 98 27.35 31.54 17.07
N GLU A 99 28.60 31.17 16.83
CA GLU A 99 29.84 31.84 17.28
C GLU A 99 30.96 30.81 17.30
N TYR A 100 31.71 30.70 16.19
CA TYR A 100 33.17 30.48 16.19
C TYR A 100 33.72 30.93 14.83
N GLU A 101 33.68 32.24 14.55
CA GLU A 101 34.76 32.82 13.74
C GLU A 101 35.79 33.34 14.74
N GLU A 102 36.83 32.52 14.92
CA GLU A 102 38.05 32.85 15.63
C GLU A 102 38.73 34.05 14.95
N ILE A 103 39.21 34.97 15.78
CA ILE A 103 39.81 36.28 15.47
C ILE A 103 41.20 36.11 14.85
#